data_AF-A0A6G0SGL8-F1
#
_entry.id   AF-A0A6G0SGL8-F1
#
_cell.length_a   1.000
_cell.length_b   1.000
_cell.length_c   1.000
_cell.angle_alpha   90.00
_cell.angle_beta   90.00
_cell.angle_gamma   90.00
#
_symmetry.space_group_name_H-M   'P 1'
#
loop_
_entity.id
_entity.type
_entity.pdbx_description
1 polymer ?
#
loop_
_entity_poly.entity_id
_entity_poly.type
_entity_poly.pdbx_seq_one_letter_code
_entity_poly.pdbx_strand_id
1 'polypeptide(L)'
;MYNKTLICTHGGTSKSRSKGKRARQESRATKCGAKINVCDCVTNKKSDYQVFALCVTRAELPHLHKLDPTTYQYYASVRTSLPARVVDTVDILRKAGAKKKRILEYILENADNSVGIRDVHNLVQRLKEREAAGTTSKERMKTWLKEFSEEPGNIGRIFVEKRADRVRVHSSVFGMMK
;
A
#
# COMPACT_ATOMS: atom_id res chain seq x y z
N MET A 1 18.82 17.70 -10.98
CA MET A 1 18.61 16.82 -12.15
C MET A 1 18.29 15.43 -11.63
N TYR A 2 17.00 15.15 -11.46
CA TYR A 2 16.49 13.85 -11.07
C TYR A 2 16.39 12.96 -12.31
N ASN A 3 17.22 11.92 -12.39
CA ASN A 3 17.14 10.91 -13.43
C ASN A 3 16.46 9.63 -12.89
N LYS A 4 15.57 9.04 -13.69
CA LYS A 4 14.90 7.79 -13.39
C LYS A 4 14.97 6.85 -14.56
N THR A 5 15.38 5.61 -14.29
CA THR A 5 15.35 4.53 -15.27
C THR A 5 14.10 3.68 -15.06
N LEU A 6 13.25 3.62 -16.07
CA LEU A 6 12.13 2.69 -16.17
C LEU A 6 12.64 1.42 -16.83
N ILE A 7 12.47 0.28 -16.17
CA ILE A 7 12.87 -1.03 -16.70
C ILE A 7 11.65 -1.88 -17.02
N CYS A 8 11.80 -2.80 -17.97
CA CYS A 8 10.76 -3.78 -18.27
C CYS A 8 10.38 -4.62 -17.03
N THR A 9 9.10 -4.99 -16.88
CA THR A 9 8.59 -5.90 -15.85
C THR A 9 9.19 -7.31 -15.92
N HIS A 10 9.69 -7.69 -17.10
CA HIS A 10 10.42 -8.93 -17.36
C HIS A 10 11.95 -8.76 -17.24
N GLY A 11 12.42 -7.55 -16.91
CA GLY A 11 13.82 -7.26 -16.67
C GLY A 11 14.36 -7.89 -15.39
N GLY A 12 15.68 -7.94 -15.28
CA GLY A 12 16.38 -8.46 -14.11
C GLY A 12 16.39 -9.98 -13.99
N THR A 13 16.81 -10.46 -12.82
CA THR A 13 16.92 -11.88 -12.50
C THR A 13 15.87 -12.27 -11.46
N SER A 14 15.40 -13.52 -11.52
CA SER A 14 14.50 -14.02 -10.48
C SER A 14 15.23 -14.06 -9.15
N LYS A 15 14.67 -13.40 -8.14
CA LYS A 15 15.13 -13.52 -6.76
C LYS A 15 14.70 -14.88 -6.22
N SER A 16 15.62 -15.62 -5.59
CA SER A 16 15.23 -16.78 -4.79
C SER A 16 14.52 -16.28 -3.53
N ARG A 17 13.40 -16.90 -3.16
CA ARG A 17 12.72 -16.63 -1.90
C ARG A 17 12.52 -17.97 -1.18
N SER A 18 13.30 -18.16 -0.12
CA SER A 18 13.31 -19.26 0.86
C SER A 18 13.45 -20.70 0.31
N LYS A 19 13.74 -21.67 1.20
CA LYS A 19 13.85 -23.11 0.89
C LYS A 19 12.46 -23.81 0.75
N GLY A 20 11.44 -23.09 0.28
CA GLY A 20 10.03 -23.37 0.57
C GLY A 20 9.37 -24.57 -0.15
N LYS A 21 8.59 -25.35 0.60
CA LYS A 21 7.76 -26.52 0.19
C LYS A 21 6.58 -26.22 -0.78
N ARG A 22 6.35 -24.96 -1.18
CA ARG A 22 5.22 -24.58 -2.06
C ARG A 22 5.75 -24.35 -3.48
N ALA A 23 5.01 -24.84 -4.47
CA ALA A 23 5.35 -24.64 -5.88
C ALA A 23 5.54 -23.15 -6.18
N ARG A 24 6.64 -22.84 -6.86
CA ARG A 24 7.04 -21.49 -7.23
C ARG A 24 6.00 -20.89 -8.18
N GLN A 25 5.53 -19.68 -7.90
CA GLN A 25 4.89 -18.88 -8.96
C GLN A 25 5.96 -18.55 -10.00
N GLU A 26 5.64 -18.79 -11.28
CA GLU A 26 6.55 -18.52 -12.39
C GLU A 26 7.06 -17.09 -12.32
N SER A 27 8.39 -16.92 -12.31
CA SER A 27 8.97 -15.59 -12.32
C SER A 27 8.89 -15.02 -13.72
N ARG A 28 8.46 -13.77 -13.82
CA ARG A 28 8.42 -13.04 -15.09
C ARG A 28 9.81 -12.63 -15.61
N ALA A 29 10.86 -12.78 -14.80
CA ALA A 29 12.21 -12.34 -15.14
C ALA A 29 12.79 -13.18 -16.30
N THR A 30 12.83 -12.61 -17.50
CA THR A 30 13.46 -13.18 -18.71
C THR A 30 14.79 -12.49 -19.04
N LYS A 31 15.32 -11.68 -18.11
CA LYS A 31 16.50 -10.82 -18.34
C LYS A 31 16.30 -9.85 -19.51
N CYS A 32 15.06 -9.39 -19.71
CA CYS A 32 14.76 -8.40 -20.74
C CYS A 32 15.58 -7.11 -20.54
N GLY A 33 16.27 -6.66 -21.59
CA GLY A 33 17.16 -5.48 -21.56
C GLY A 33 16.44 -4.14 -21.74
N ALA A 34 15.15 -4.15 -22.06
CA ALA A 34 14.41 -2.93 -22.36
C ALA A 34 14.34 -1.97 -21.16
N LYS A 35 14.75 -0.72 -21.38
CA LYS A 35 14.78 0.36 -20.38
C LYS A 35 14.71 1.74 -21.01
N ILE A 36 14.13 2.68 -20.28
CA ILE A 36 14.01 4.09 -20.67
C ILE A 36 14.57 4.95 -19.54
N ASN A 37 15.56 5.78 -19.86
CA ASN A 37 16.08 6.79 -18.96
C ASN A 37 15.35 8.10 -19.18
N VAL A 38 14.84 8.67 -18.10
CA VAL A 38 14.09 9.92 -18.09
C VAL A 38 14.76 10.89 -17.12
N CYS A 39 14.86 12.15 -17.47
CA CYS A 39 15.28 13.21 -16.55
C CYS A 39 14.31 14.38 -16.55
N ASP A 40 14.34 15.18 -15.49
CA ASP A 40 13.73 16.49 -15.42
C ASP A 40 14.49 17.50 -16.30
N CYS A 41 13.76 18.26 -17.09
CA CYS A 41 14.26 19.32 -17.95
C CYS A 41 13.44 20.59 -17.73
N VAL A 42 14.09 21.76 -17.77
CA VAL A 42 13.38 23.03 -17.87
C VAL A 42 13.19 23.36 -19.35
N THR A 43 11.94 23.36 -19.83
CA THR A 43 11.60 23.57 -21.24
C THR A 43 11.46 25.04 -21.60
N ASN A 44 11.16 25.91 -20.64
CA ASN A 44 11.10 27.35 -20.86
C ASN A 44 12.17 28.08 -20.05
N LYS A 45 13.18 28.64 -20.74
CA LYS A 45 14.23 29.47 -20.15
C LYS A 45 13.96 30.98 -20.28
N LYS A 46 12.82 31.38 -20.87
CA LYS A 46 12.53 32.77 -21.27
C LYS A 46 11.29 33.38 -20.60
N SER A 47 10.55 32.65 -19.77
CA SER A 47 9.41 33.17 -19.00
C SER A 47 9.75 33.33 -17.51
N ASP A 48 9.00 34.19 -16.81
CA ASP A 48 9.10 34.41 -15.34
C ASP A 48 8.80 33.16 -14.50
N TYR A 49 8.31 32.08 -15.13
CA TYR A 49 8.11 30.78 -14.50
C TYR A 49 8.83 29.68 -15.28
N GLN A 50 9.43 28.74 -14.54
CA GLN A 50 10.09 27.56 -15.08
C GLN A 50 9.05 26.48 -15.37
N VAL A 51 8.98 26.03 -16.62
CA VAL A 51 8.20 24.85 -17.00
C VAL A 51 9.10 23.63 -16.91
N PHE A 52 8.76 22.67 -16.05
CA PHE A 52 9.45 21.39 -15.97
C PHE A 52 8.77 20.37 -16.88
N ALA A 53 9.57 19.64 -17.66
CA ALA A 53 9.13 18.51 -18.45
C ALA A 53 10.03 17.30 -18.20
N LEU A 54 9.48 16.11 -18.47
CA LEU A 54 10.25 14.87 -18.46
C LEU A 54 10.84 14.64 -19.86
N CYS A 55 12.17 14.64 -19.97
CA CYS A 55 12.86 14.27 -21.20
C CYS A 55 13.32 12.82 -21.15
N VAL A 56 13.04 12.08 -22.23
CA VAL A 56 13.69 10.78 -22.45
C VAL A 56 15.11 11.03 -22.94
N THR A 57 16.11 10.61 -22.18
CA THR A 57 17.54 10.81 -22.53
C THR A 57 18.14 9.61 -23.25
N ARG A 58 17.65 8.40 -22.96
CA ARG A 58 18.06 7.16 -23.61
C ARG A 58 16.92 6.17 -23.56
N ALA A 59 16.68 5.47 -24.67
CA ALA A 59 15.68 4.42 -24.74
C ALA A 59 16.28 3.18 -25.41
N GLU A 60 16.31 2.07 -24.68
CA GLU A 60 16.55 0.73 -25.20
C GLU A 60 15.19 0.04 -25.25
N LEU A 61 14.59 0.01 -26.43
CA LEU A 61 13.24 -0.51 -26.66
C LEU A 61 13.15 -2.00 -27.09
N PRO A 62 14.22 -2.70 -27.54
CA PRO A 62 14.09 -4.11 -27.90
C PRO A 62 13.68 -5.00 -26.72
N HIS A 63 12.57 -5.74 -26.89
CA HIS A 63 12.09 -6.75 -25.93
C HIS A 63 12.42 -8.17 -26.41
N LEU A 64 12.82 -9.04 -25.47
CA LEU A 64 13.07 -10.47 -25.71
C LEU A 64 11.81 -11.34 -25.48
N HIS A 65 10.64 -10.73 -25.39
CA HIS A 65 9.39 -11.41 -25.13
C HIS A 65 8.25 -10.68 -25.82
N LYS A 66 7.14 -11.39 -26.04
CA LYS A 66 5.93 -10.78 -26.60
C LYS A 66 5.43 -9.68 -25.66
N LEU A 67 5.14 -8.52 -26.23
CA LEU A 67 4.35 -7.48 -25.58
C LEU A 67 2.90 -7.75 -25.92
N ASP A 68 2.09 -7.92 -24.90
CA ASP A 68 0.67 -8.21 -25.06
C ASP A 68 -0.15 -7.30 -24.12
N PRO A 69 -1.04 -6.45 -24.66
CA PRO A 69 -1.87 -5.56 -23.87
C PRO A 69 -2.75 -6.33 -22.87
N THR A 70 -3.24 -7.51 -23.22
CA THR A 70 -4.08 -8.31 -22.31
C THR A 70 -3.27 -8.79 -21.11
N THR A 71 -2.05 -9.28 -21.35
CA THR A 71 -1.09 -9.67 -20.31
C THR A 71 -0.77 -8.52 -19.37
N TYR A 72 -0.63 -7.30 -19.90
CA TYR A 72 -0.40 -6.09 -19.10
C TYR A 72 -1.56 -5.79 -18.16
N GLN A 73 -2.81 -5.90 -18.63
CA GLN A 73 -4.01 -5.70 -17.80
C GLN A 73 -4.05 -6.68 -16.62
N TYR A 74 -3.51 -7.89 -16.75
CA TYR A 74 -3.47 -8.87 -15.66
C TYR A 74 -2.38 -8.62 -14.61
N TYR A 75 -1.55 -7.59 -14.76
CA TYR A 75 -0.53 -7.27 -13.78
C TYR A 75 -1.16 -6.75 -12.48
N ALA A 76 -0.67 -7.23 -11.33
CA ALA A 76 -1.26 -6.88 -10.03
C ALA A 76 -1.31 -5.37 -9.78
N SER A 77 -0.27 -4.62 -10.19
CA SER A 77 -0.24 -3.16 -10.08
C SER A 77 -1.31 -2.48 -10.92
N VAL A 78 -1.63 -3.03 -12.10
CA VAL A 78 -2.66 -2.50 -13.00
C VAL A 78 -4.05 -2.87 -12.49
N ARG A 79 -4.26 -4.15 -12.17
CA ARG A 79 -5.53 -4.67 -11.62
C ARG A 79 -5.95 -3.96 -10.35
N THR A 80 -5.02 -3.62 -9.47
CA THR A 80 -5.32 -2.98 -8.17
C THR A 80 -5.23 -1.45 -8.19
N SER A 81 -4.92 -0.84 -9.35
CA SER A 81 -4.93 0.60 -9.53
C SER A 81 -6.36 1.10 -9.72
N LEU A 82 -7.13 1.08 -8.63
CA LEU A 82 -8.52 1.53 -8.61
C LEU A 82 -8.62 3.06 -8.42
N PRO A 83 -9.60 3.71 -9.05
CA PRO A 83 -9.90 5.12 -8.79
C PRO A 83 -10.23 5.36 -7.30
N ALA A 84 -9.81 6.50 -6.75
CA ALA A 84 -10.05 6.85 -5.34
C ALA A 84 -11.53 6.73 -4.94
N ARG A 85 -12.44 7.26 -5.76
CA ARG A 85 -13.90 7.17 -5.57
C ARG A 85 -14.41 5.74 -5.33
N VAL A 86 -13.85 4.77 -6.06
CA VAL A 86 -14.24 3.35 -5.96
C VAL A 86 -13.71 2.78 -4.64
N VAL A 87 -12.45 3.10 -4.29
CA VAL A 87 -11.84 2.68 -3.03
C VAL A 87 -12.59 3.21 -1.82
N ASP A 88 -13.02 4.47 -1.86
CA ASP A 88 -13.79 5.10 -0.78
C ASP A 88 -15.15 4.42 -0.58
N THR A 89 -15.83 4.11 -1.69
CA THR A 89 -17.11 3.41 -1.66
C THR A 89 -16.95 1.97 -1.16
N VAL A 90 -15.87 1.29 -1.56
CA VAL A 90 -15.51 -0.04 -1.04
C VAL A 90 -15.28 0.01 0.48
N ASP A 91 -14.70 1.09 1.02
CA ASP A 91 -14.54 1.24 2.47
C ASP A 91 -15.89 1.38 3.18
N ILE A 92 -16.82 2.14 2.61
CA ILE A 92 -18.20 2.26 3.13
C ILE A 92 -18.90 0.89 3.10
N LEU A 93 -18.85 0.18 1.98
CA LEU A 93 -19.46 -1.16 1.82
C LEU A 93 -18.85 -2.17 2.81
N ARG A 94 -17.53 -2.12 3.00
CA ARG A 94 -16.83 -2.95 3.99
C ARG A 94 -17.34 -2.67 5.40
N LYS A 95 -17.46 -1.40 5.80
CA LYS A 95 -17.94 -0.98 7.12
C LYS A 95 -19.40 -1.38 7.35
N ALA A 96 -20.23 -1.34 6.31
CA ALA A 96 -21.60 -1.84 6.32
C ALA A 96 -21.70 -3.38 6.35
N GLY A 97 -20.58 -4.11 6.36
CA GLY A 97 -20.57 -5.57 6.44
C GLY A 97 -20.88 -6.27 5.11
N ALA A 98 -20.76 -5.58 3.97
CA ALA A 98 -21.02 -6.18 2.67
C ALA A 98 -20.11 -7.39 2.40
N LYS A 99 -20.68 -8.43 1.77
CA LYS A 99 -19.92 -9.62 1.38
C LYS A 99 -18.91 -9.25 0.30
N LYS A 100 -17.69 -9.81 0.38
CA LYS A 100 -16.61 -9.53 -0.58
C LYS A 100 -16.97 -9.83 -2.04
N LYS A 101 -17.88 -10.77 -2.29
CA LYS A 101 -18.42 -11.03 -3.65
C LYS A 101 -19.20 -9.84 -4.19
N ARG A 102 -20.07 -9.22 -3.37
CA ARG A 102 -20.80 -7.99 -3.73
C ARG A 102 -19.86 -6.80 -3.93
N ILE A 103 -18.81 -6.71 -3.12
CA ILE A 103 -17.76 -5.69 -3.30
C ILE A 103 -17.02 -5.89 -4.64
N LEU A 104 -16.75 -7.15 -5.03
CA LEU A 104 -16.17 -7.45 -6.33
C LEU A 104 -17.10 -7.04 -7.48
N GLU A 105 -18.38 -7.41 -7.42
CA GLU A 105 -19.40 -7.00 -8.41
C GLU A 105 -19.41 -5.47 -8.56
N TYR A 106 -19.49 -4.74 -7.45
CA TYR A 106 -19.42 -3.28 -7.47
C TYR A 106 -18.15 -2.75 -8.17
N ILE A 107 -16.98 -3.31 -7.88
CA ILE A 107 -15.73 -2.86 -8.51
C ILE A 107 -15.76 -3.11 -10.03
N LEU A 108 -16.24 -4.27 -10.46
CA LEU A 108 -16.33 -4.61 -11.89
C LEU A 108 -17.35 -3.74 -12.64
N GLU A 109 -18.39 -3.25 -11.96
CA GLU A 109 -19.37 -2.34 -12.53
C GLU A 109 -18.89 -0.88 -12.59
N ASN A 110 -17.92 -0.50 -11.75
CA ASN A 110 -17.51 0.91 -11.55
C ASN A 110 -16.06 1.20 -11.95
N ALA A 111 -15.30 0.20 -12.38
CA ALA A 111 -13.91 0.32 -12.81
C ALA A 111 -13.56 -0.67 -13.92
N ASP A 112 -12.74 -0.23 -14.88
CA ASP A 112 -12.29 -1.05 -16.02
C ASP A 112 -11.17 -2.06 -15.66
N ASN A 113 -10.94 -2.31 -14.37
CA ASN A 113 -9.85 -3.15 -13.88
C ASN A 113 -10.30 -4.61 -13.78
N SER A 114 -9.46 -5.54 -14.23
CA SER A 114 -9.68 -6.99 -14.11
C SER A 114 -9.38 -7.50 -12.69
N VAL A 115 -10.11 -6.99 -11.71
CA VAL A 115 -9.96 -7.31 -10.29
C VAL A 115 -10.41 -8.76 -10.03
N GLY A 116 -9.62 -9.49 -9.26
CA GLY A 116 -10.01 -10.82 -8.78
C GLY A 116 -10.47 -10.79 -7.33
N ILE A 117 -11.14 -11.86 -6.88
CA ILE A 117 -11.60 -11.96 -5.48
C ILE A 117 -10.44 -11.83 -4.48
N ARG A 118 -9.25 -12.33 -4.81
CA ARG A 118 -8.05 -12.20 -3.99
C ARG A 118 -7.64 -10.74 -3.79
N ASP A 119 -7.80 -9.91 -4.81
CA ASP A 119 -7.46 -8.50 -4.73
C ASP A 119 -8.44 -7.76 -3.81
N VAL A 120 -9.73 -8.13 -3.84
CA VAL A 120 -10.73 -7.60 -2.91
C VAL A 120 -10.40 -7.99 -1.47
N HIS A 121 -9.98 -9.24 -1.24
CA HIS A 121 -9.49 -9.66 0.08
C HIS A 121 -8.32 -8.78 0.55
N ASN A 122 -7.32 -8.58 -0.31
CA ASN A 122 -6.15 -7.76 0.01
C ASN A 122 -6.51 -6.28 0.23
N LEU A 123 -7.44 -5.75 -0.57
CA LEU A 123 -7.92 -4.37 -0.45
C LEU A 123 -8.64 -4.15 0.88
N VAL A 124 -9.60 -5.02 1.20
CA VAL A 124 -10.34 -4.98 2.47
C VAL A 124 -9.40 -5.12 3.67
N GLN A 125 -8.41 -6.01 3.59
CA GLN A 125 -7.40 -6.15 4.64
C GLN A 125 -6.60 -4.85 4.81
N ARG A 126 -6.11 -4.27 3.72
CA ARG A 126 -5.36 -3.01 3.74
C ARG A 126 -6.17 -1.85 4.32
N LEU A 127 -7.46 -1.77 3.99
CA LEU A 127 -8.36 -0.75 4.55
C LEU A 127 -8.55 -0.93 6.06
N LYS A 128 -8.71 -2.16 6.55
CA LYS A 128 -8.75 -2.46 7.98
C LYS A 128 -7.45 -2.11 8.69
N GLU A 129 -6.31 -2.41 8.08
CA GLU A 129 -4.99 -2.07 8.64
C GLU A 129 -4.80 -0.56 8.74
N ARG A 130 -5.26 0.21 7.75
CA ARG A 130 -5.24 1.69 7.79
C ARG A 130 -6.13 2.26 8.89
N GLU A 131 -7.33 1.70 9.07
CA GLU A 131 -8.25 2.08 10.15
C GLU A 131 -7.66 1.76 11.53
N ALA A 132 -7.07 0.58 11.69
CA ALA A 132 -6.40 0.18 12.93
C ALA A 132 -5.13 1.01 13.21
N ALA A 133 -4.42 1.46 12.16
CA ALA A 133 -3.26 2.35 12.31
C ALA A 133 -3.64 3.76 12.81
N GLY A 134 -4.89 4.20 12.60
CA GLY A 134 -5.42 5.44 13.20
C GLY A 134 -5.98 5.27 14.62
N THR A 135 -6.03 4.04 15.13
CA THR A 135 -6.47 3.67 16.49
C THR A 135 -5.53 2.59 17.04
N THR A 136 -4.25 2.90 17.07
CA THR A 136 -3.24 1.97 17.60
C THR A 136 -3.63 1.54 19.03
N SER A 137 -3.26 0.32 19.46
CA SER A 137 -3.53 -0.11 20.84
C SER A 137 -3.01 0.90 21.88
N LYS A 138 -1.95 1.64 21.54
CA LYS A 138 -1.41 2.73 22.35
C LYS A 138 -2.38 3.92 22.45
N GLU A 139 -2.97 4.35 21.33
CA GLU A 139 -3.97 5.42 21.33
C GLU A 139 -5.24 4.99 22.04
N ARG A 140 -5.73 3.77 21.80
CA ARG A 140 -6.89 3.20 22.51
C ARG A 140 -6.65 3.09 24.01
N MET A 141 -5.47 2.61 24.42
CA MET A 141 -5.07 2.54 25.83
C MET A 141 -4.96 3.94 26.44
N LYS A 142 -4.43 4.92 25.71
CA LYS A 142 -4.33 6.32 26.16
C LYS A 142 -5.71 6.95 26.36
N THR A 143 -6.63 6.75 25.42
CA THR A 143 -8.02 7.25 25.53
C THR A 143 -8.73 6.59 26.71
N TRP A 144 -8.63 5.28 26.85
CA TRP A 144 -9.24 4.55 27.96
C TRP A 144 -8.68 4.97 29.33
N LEU A 145 -7.36 5.15 29.45
CA LEU A 145 -6.75 5.66 30.69
C LEU A 145 -7.22 7.08 31.03
N LYS A 146 -7.48 7.92 30.02
CA LYS A 146 -8.01 9.26 30.21
C LYS A 146 -9.44 9.18 30.76
N GLU A 147 -10.33 8.43 30.10
CA GLU A 147 -11.72 8.21 30.53
C GLU A 147 -11.80 7.58 31.92
N PHE A 148 -10.96 6.57 32.20
CA PHE A 148 -10.92 5.92 33.52
C PHE A 148 -10.55 6.89 34.64
N SER A 149 -9.70 7.88 34.36
CA SER A 149 -9.24 8.87 35.35
C SER A 149 -10.21 10.05 35.54
N GLU A 150 -11.26 10.15 34.74
CA GLU A 150 -12.27 11.21 34.86
C GLU A 150 -13.26 10.93 36.01
N GLU A 151 -13.39 9.68 36.46
CA GLU A 151 -14.18 9.35 37.64
C GLU A 151 -13.45 9.69 38.95
N PRO A 152 -14.09 10.43 39.88
CA PRO A 152 -13.48 10.78 41.16
C PRO A 152 -13.20 9.53 42.00
N GLY A 153 -11.93 9.30 42.30
CA GLY A 153 -11.45 8.11 43.04
C GLY A 153 -10.65 7.12 42.18
N ASN A 154 -10.63 7.30 40.86
CA ASN A 154 -9.83 6.47 39.96
C ASN A 154 -8.45 7.10 39.70
N ILE A 155 -7.41 6.26 39.73
CA ILE A 155 -6.03 6.66 39.45
C ILE A 155 -5.42 5.68 38.44
N GLY A 156 -5.10 6.18 37.25
CA GLY A 156 -4.30 5.48 36.24
C GLY A 156 -2.85 5.93 36.26
N ARG A 157 -1.88 4.99 36.26
CA ARG A 157 -0.45 5.28 36.12
C ARG A 157 0.15 4.50 34.95
N ILE A 158 0.96 5.19 34.14
CA ILE A 158 1.71 4.60 33.02
C ILE A 158 3.19 4.61 33.39
N PHE A 159 3.79 3.42 33.45
CA PHE A 159 5.22 3.23 33.67
C PHE A 159 5.89 2.87 32.34
N VAL A 160 6.94 3.60 31.97
CA VAL A 160 7.72 3.35 30.75
C VAL A 160 9.14 2.98 31.16
N GLU A 161 9.50 1.71 30.98
CA GLU A 161 10.86 1.20 31.24
C GLU A 161 11.63 1.14 29.91
N LYS A 162 12.71 1.90 29.80
CA LYS A 162 13.65 1.84 28.68
C LYS A 162 14.80 0.91 29.04
N ARG A 163 14.92 -0.23 28.35
CA ARG A 163 16.16 -1.03 28.30
C ARG A 163 16.78 -0.87 26.93
N ALA A 164 18.10 -1.01 26.85
CA ALA A 164 18.97 -0.61 25.72
C ALA A 164 18.45 -0.90 24.30
N ASP A 165 17.60 -1.91 24.11
CA ASP A 165 17.05 -2.29 22.80
C ASP A 165 15.51 -2.44 22.77
N ARG A 166 14.80 -2.18 23.88
CA ARG A 166 13.33 -2.33 23.98
C ARG A 166 12.70 -1.35 24.98
N VAL A 167 11.58 -0.76 24.59
CA VAL A 167 10.70 0.01 25.48
C VAL A 167 9.58 -0.91 25.97
N ARG A 168 9.45 -1.09 27.28
CA ARG A 168 8.28 -1.75 27.90
C ARG A 168 7.37 -0.70 28.51
N VAL A 169 6.08 -0.80 28.25
CA VAL A 169 5.06 0.07 28.81
C VAL A 169 4.13 -0.78 29.66
N HIS A 170 4.00 -0.44 30.94
CA HIS A 170 3.10 -1.09 31.89
C HIS A 170 2.11 -0.06 32.42
N SER A 171 0.83 -0.42 32.47
CA SER A 171 -0.23 0.43 33.02
C SER A 171 -0.80 -0.21 34.28
N SER A 172 -0.86 0.55 35.38
CA SER A 172 -1.56 0.16 36.60
C SER A 172 -2.79 1.05 36.78
N VAL A 173 -3.91 0.45 37.16
CA VAL A 173 -5.18 1.14 37.35
C VAL A 173 -5.73 0.77 38.72
N PHE A 174 -6.07 1.77 39.51
CA PHE A 174 -6.67 1.62 40.83
C PHE A 174 -7.96 2.43 40.85
N GLY A 175 -9.09 1.78 41.11
CA GLY A 175 -10.39 2.43 41.24
C GLY A 175 -11.02 2.05 42.56
N MET A 176 -11.66 3.01 43.23
CA MET A 176 -12.49 2.70 44.39
C MET A 176 -13.77 2.04 43.89
N MET A 177 -13.89 0.73 44.12
CA MET A 177 -15.16 0.03 43.93
C MET A 177 -16.18 0.63 44.91
N LYS A 178 -17.34 1.04 44.40
CA LYS A 178 -18.52 1.20 45.25
C LYS A 178 -19.02 -0.17 45.69
#